data_AF-A0A4R8VBI3-F1
#
_entry.id   AF-A0A4R8VBI3-F1
#
_cell.length_a   1.000
_cell.length_b   1.000
_cell.length_c   1.000
_cell.angle_alpha   90.00
_cell.angle_beta   90.00
_cell.angle_gamma   90.00
#
_symmetry.space_group_name_H-M   'P 1'
#
loop_
_entity.id
_entity.type
_entity.pdbx_description
1 polymer ?
#
loop_
_entity_poly.entity_id
_entity_poly.type
_entity_poly.pdbx_seq_one_letter_code
_entity_poly.pdbx_strand_id
1 'polypeptide(L)'
;MLSVAFFRNLNQGQRRSPSSVILERAFVNEGATDVLLVQGNGTVVFSAEDVAVCIRDAAMTVRAASDWDDVVFVRPVDWLAELVRGLDSDVPISANTELSLFDEAVAVAGSIPLPGRRCTIIRGGPGYAVCLNDRERESNGTPTLERMLDVRVTSRGLPTLRRLIRRLQPPRA
;
A
#
# COMPACT_ATOMS: atom_id res chain seq x y z
N MET A 1 -10.14 -14.63 -1.61
CA MET A 1 -8.81 -14.42 -2.23
C MET A 1 -8.04 -13.45 -1.35
N LEU A 2 -6.74 -13.68 -1.12
CA LEU A 2 -5.96 -12.83 -0.22
C LEU A 2 -5.61 -11.48 -0.86
N SER A 3 -5.94 -10.40 -0.17
CA SER A 3 -5.76 -9.01 -0.61
C SER A 3 -5.02 -8.19 0.45
N VAL A 4 -4.42 -7.09 0.03
CA VAL A 4 -3.80 -6.10 0.92
C VAL A 4 -4.48 -4.75 0.73
N ALA A 5 -5.02 -4.20 1.81
CA ALA A 5 -5.54 -2.84 1.90
C ALA A 5 -4.47 -1.89 2.46
N PHE A 6 -4.37 -0.71 1.85
CA PHE A 6 -3.43 0.36 2.19
C PHE A 6 -4.19 1.64 2.52
N PHE A 7 -4.44 1.87 3.80
CA PHE A 7 -5.10 3.06 4.28
C PHE A 7 -4.12 4.24 4.22
N ARG A 8 -4.50 5.32 3.53
CA ARG A 8 -3.70 6.54 3.47
C ARG A 8 -3.82 7.29 4.80
N ASN A 9 -2.71 7.89 5.27
CA ASN A 9 -2.65 8.70 6.50
C ASN A 9 -3.19 8.00 7.77
N LEU A 10 -3.15 6.67 7.82
CA LEU A 10 -3.56 5.89 8.99
C LEU A 10 -2.32 5.34 9.69
N ASN A 11 -1.89 6.01 10.76
CA ASN A 11 -0.81 5.57 11.63
C ASN A 11 -1.38 5.22 13.00
N GLN A 12 -1.51 3.91 13.28
CA GLN A 12 -2.06 3.39 14.52
C GLN A 12 -1.32 4.01 15.73
N GLY A 13 -2.09 4.50 16.71
CA GLY A 13 -1.55 5.14 17.91
C GLY A 13 -1.25 6.63 17.79
N GLN A 14 -1.39 7.25 16.60
CA GLN A 14 -1.39 8.70 16.48
C GLN A 14 -2.77 9.28 16.83
N ARG A 15 -2.79 10.51 17.38
CA ARG A 15 -4.02 11.24 17.66
C ARG A 15 -4.87 11.30 16.38
N ARG A 16 -6.11 10.81 16.43
CA ARG A 16 -7.09 10.70 15.33
C ARG A 16 -7.06 9.43 14.48
N SER A 17 -6.13 8.51 14.72
CA SER A 17 -6.11 7.19 14.04
C SER A 17 -6.87 6.12 14.85
N PRO A 18 -7.56 5.18 14.18
CA PRO A 18 -8.20 4.05 14.86
C PRO A 18 -7.14 3.19 15.56
N SER A 19 -7.56 2.52 16.64
CA SER A 19 -6.74 1.48 17.26
C SER A 19 -6.66 0.26 16.35
N SER A 20 -5.64 -0.59 16.55
CA SER A 20 -5.52 -1.87 15.87
C SER A 20 -6.78 -2.73 16.06
N VAL A 21 -7.38 -2.69 17.25
CA VAL A 21 -8.62 -3.41 17.56
C VAL A 21 -9.81 -2.91 16.73
N ILE A 22 -9.95 -1.60 16.55
CA ILE A 22 -11.00 -1.03 15.69
C ILE A 22 -10.79 -1.48 14.25
N LEU A 23 -9.57 -1.39 13.75
CA LEU A 23 -9.26 -1.75 12.36
C LEU A 23 -9.50 -3.24 12.12
N GLU A 24 -9.03 -4.11 13.01
CA GLU A 24 -9.25 -5.56 12.89
C GLU A 24 -10.73 -5.94 12.93
N ARG A 25 -11.48 -5.40 13.91
CA ARG A 25 -12.93 -5.65 14.03
C ARG A 25 -13.71 -5.14 12.82
N ALA A 26 -13.30 -4.01 12.24
CA ALA A 26 -13.95 -3.50 11.04
C ALA A 26 -13.87 -4.47 9.87
N PHE A 27 -12.79 -5.25 9.73
CA PHE A 27 -12.71 -6.29 8.70
C PHE A 27 -13.49 -7.56 9.10
N VAL A 28 -13.33 -8.02 10.34
CA VAL A 28 -13.98 -9.26 10.81
C VAL A 28 -15.51 -9.16 10.79
N ASN A 29 -16.07 -8.00 11.15
CA ASN A 29 -17.51 -7.78 11.14
C ASN A 29 -18.11 -7.85 9.72
N GLU A 30 -17.32 -7.52 8.69
CA GLU A 30 -17.72 -7.61 7.28
C GLU A 30 -17.39 -8.98 6.67
N GLY A 31 -17.15 -9.99 7.51
CA GLY A 31 -16.92 -11.37 7.09
C GLY A 31 -15.51 -11.66 6.57
N ALA A 32 -14.55 -10.74 6.75
CA ALA A 32 -13.18 -10.99 6.35
C ALA A 32 -12.52 -12.06 7.24
N THR A 33 -11.72 -12.93 6.61
CA THR A 33 -10.84 -13.90 7.27
C THR A 33 -9.38 -13.51 7.10
N ASP A 34 -8.48 -14.19 7.81
CA ASP A 34 -7.03 -14.03 7.68
C ASP A 34 -6.54 -12.58 7.87
N VAL A 35 -7.25 -11.83 8.72
CA VAL A 35 -6.98 -10.41 8.98
C VAL A 35 -5.64 -10.27 9.69
N LEU A 36 -4.69 -9.58 9.06
CA LEU A 36 -3.36 -9.32 9.59
C LEU A 36 -2.99 -7.85 9.41
N LEU A 37 -2.77 -7.17 10.54
CA LEU A 37 -2.26 -5.79 10.58
C LEU A 37 -0.73 -5.76 10.43
N VAL A 38 -0.22 -4.91 9.56
CA VAL A 38 1.21 -4.83 9.24
C VAL A 38 1.78 -3.47 9.64
N GLN A 39 2.75 -3.49 10.57
CA GLN A 39 3.55 -2.33 11.02
C GLN A 39 2.78 -1.10 11.52
N GLY A 40 1.48 -1.23 11.80
CA GLY A 40 0.63 -0.13 12.28
C GLY A 40 0.50 1.07 11.35
N ASN A 41 0.95 0.96 10.09
CA ASN A 41 0.92 2.04 9.09
C ASN A 41 -0.31 1.94 8.17
N GLY A 42 -1.40 1.35 8.66
CA GLY A 42 -2.63 1.17 7.89
C GLY A 42 -2.49 0.16 6.75
N THR A 43 -1.56 -0.79 6.83
CA THR A 43 -1.50 -1.93 5.90
C THR A 43 -2.22 -3.12 6.53
N VAL A 44 -3.22 -3.66 5.85
CA VAL A 44 -4.06 -4.77 6.33
C VAL A 44 -4.12 -5.85 5.27
N VAL A 45 -3.76 -7.09 5.63
CA VAL A 45 -3.97 -8.27 4.79
C VAL A 45 -5.27 -8.92 5.22
N PHE A 46 -6.06 -9.41 4.27
CA PHE A 46 -7.34 -10.06 4.55
C PHE A 46 -7.80 -10.93 3.37
N SER A 47 -8.71 -11.85 3.62
CA SER A 47 -9.49 -12.56 2.59
C SER A 47 -10.97 -12.25 2.77
N ALA A 48 -11.68 -12.06 1.67
CA ALA A 48 -13.12 -11.86 1.64
C ALA A 48 -13.71 -12.53 0.39
N GLU A 49 -15.01 -12.80 0.42
CA GLU A 49 -15.78 -13.23 -0.75
C GLU A 49 -15.94 -12.06 -1.74
N ASP A 50 -16.42 -10.92 -1.25
CA ASP A 50 -16.47 -9.65 -1.98
C ASP A 50 -15.51 -8.63 -1.34
N VAL A 51 -14.34 -8.49 -1.95
CA VAL A 51 -13.28 -7.58 -1.48
C VAL A 51 -13.72 -6.12 -1.52
N ALA A 52 -14.52 -5.72 -2.52
CA ALA A 52 -14.92 -4.33 -2.72
C ALA A 52 -15.99 -3.90 -1.71
N VAL A 53 -16.96 -4.78 -1.45
CA VAL A 53 -17.95 -4.59 -0.38
C VAL A 53 -17.27 -4.55 0.99
N CYS A 54 -16.44 -5.55 1.28
CA CYS A 54 -15.72 -5.65 2.55
C CYS A 54 -14.90 -4.39 2.84
N ILE A 55 -14.11 -3.89 1.87
CA ILE A 55 -13.29 -2.70 2.14
C ILE A 55 -14.11 -1.43 2.32
N ARG A 56 -15.19 -1.26 1.54
CA ARG A 56 -16.07 -0.10 1.66
C ARG A 56 -16.67 -0.06 3.07
N ASP A 57 -17.23 -1.18 3.52
CA ASP A 57 -17.96 -1.23 4.77
C ASP A 57 -17.02 -1.20 5.99
N ALA A 58 -15.84 -1.84 5.90
CA ALA A 58 -14.77 -1.70 6.88
C ALA A 58 -14.27 -0.24 6.98
N ALA A 59 -14.08 0.46 5.85
CA ALA A 59 -13.67 1.86 5.84
C ALA A 59 -14.75 2.78 6.45
N MET A 60 -16.03 2.53 6.21
CA MET A 60 -17.12 3.25 6.88
C MET A 60 -17.10 3.03 8.39
N THR A 61 -16.90 1.79 8.84
CA THR A 61 -16.80 1.47 10.26
C THR A 61 -15.63 2.19 10.92
N VAL A 62 -14.47 2.23 10.25
CA VAL A 62 -13.29 2.97 10.74
C VAL A 62 -13.57 4.48 10.82
N ARG A 63 -14.23 5.06 9.81
CA ARG A 63 -14.63 6.48 9.80
C ARG A 63 -15.65 6.81 10.89
N ALA A 64 -16.56 5.90 11.19
CA ALA A 64 -17.55 6.10 12.25
C ALA A 64 -16.91 6.03 13.66
N ALA A 65 -15.83 5.26 13.80
CA ALA A 65 -15.16 5.02 15.08
C ALA A 65 -13.92 5.89 15.31
N SER A 66 -13.52 6.73 14.35
CA SER A 66 -12.32 7.56 14.42
C SER A 66 -12.40 8.80 13.52
N ASP A 67 -11.48 9.73 13.69
CA ASP A 67 -11.36 10.94 12.86
C ASP A 67 -10.64 10.67 11.52
N TRP A 68 -10.40 9.40 11.15
CA TRP A 68 -9.78 9.05 9.89
C TRP A 68 -10.78 9.22 8.74
N ASP A 69 -10.44 10.06 7.75
CA ASP A 69 -11.23 10.27 6.54
C ASP A 69 -10.30 10.45 5.33
N ASP A 70 -9.86 9.33 4.75
CA ASP A 70 -9.02 9.33 3.56
C ASP A 70 -9.36 8.09 2.70
N VAL A 71 -8.54 7.83 1.68
CA VAL A 71 -8.73 6.72 0.74
C VAL A 71 -8.03 5.43 1.20
N VAL A 72 -8.54 4.30 0.72
CA VAL A 72 -7.91 2.99 0.83
C VAL A 72 -7.65 2.43 -0.56
N PHE A 73 -6.43 1.98 -0.81
CA PHE A 73 -6.10 1.24 -2.02
C PHE A 73 -6.03 -0.25 -1.71
N VAL A 74 -6.58 -1.09 -2.59
CA VAL A 74 -6.57 -2.55 -2.40
C VAL A 74 -5.86 -3.21 -3.58
N ARG A 75 -5.00 -4.19 -3.30
CA ARG A 75 -4.34 -5.00 -4.32
C ARG A 75 -4.37 -6.49 -3.94
N PRO A 76 -4.50 -7.41 -4.91
CA PRO A 76 -4.28 -8.83 -4.66
C PRO A 76 -2.87 -9.07 -4.12
N VAL A 77 -2.71 -10.03 -3.21
CA VAL A 77 -1.39 -10.44 -2.71
C VAL A 77 -0.52 -10.98 -3.86
N ASP A 78 -1.11 -11.73 -4.79
CA ASP A 78 -0.40 -12.29 -5.94
C ASP A 78 0.18 -11.21 -6.85
N TRP A 79 -0.59 -10.16 -7.12
CA TRP A 79 -0.11 -9.00 -7.87
C TRP A 79 1.10 -8.34 -7.20
N LEU A 80 1.03 -8.15 -5.87
CA LEU A 80 2.13 -7.57 -5.12
C LEU A 80 3.36 -8.49 -5.12
N ALA A 81 3.16 -9.79 -5.06
CA ALA A 81 4.24 -10.78 -5.13
C ALA A 81 4.91 -10.80 -6.50
N GLU A 82 4.15 -10.74 -7.58
CA GLU A 82 4.67 -10.61 -8.95
C GLU A 82 5.48 -9.33 -9.13
N LEU A 83 4.96 -8.20 -8.65
CA LEU A 83 5.67 -6.93 -8.69
C LEU A 83 7.00 -6.99 -7.94
N VAL A 84 6.99 -7.52 -6.71
CA VAL A 84 8.21 -7.66 -5.89
C VAL A 84 9.23 -8.58 -6.56
N ARG A 85 8.79 -9.71 -7.14
CA ARG A 85 9.66 -10.63 -7.89
C ARG A 85 10.29 -9.97 -9.11
N GLY A 86 9.49 -9.23 -9.89
CA GLY A 86 9.99 -8.50 -11.06
C GLY A 86 10.93 -7.35 -10.71
N LEU A 87 10.83 -6.80 -9.48
CA LEU A 87 11.82 -5.83 -9.01
C LEU A 87 13.13 -6.50 -8.61
N ASP A 88 13.08 -7.63 -7.90
CA ASP A 88 14.30 -8.35 -7.50
C ASP A 88 15.14 -8.80 -8.73
N SER A 89 14.56 -8.92 -9.94
CA SER A 89 15.30 -9.21 -11.19
C SER A 89 15.90 -7.97 -11.88
N ASP A 90 15.22 -6.82 -11.80
CA ASP A 90 15.52 -5.66 -12.65
C ASP A 90 16.19 -4.50 -11.89
N VAL A 91 15.75 -4.25 -10.65
CA VAL A 91 16.20 -3.12 -9.82
C VAL A 91 16.31 -3.54 -8.36
N PRO A 92 17.51 -3.52 -7.75
CA PRO A 92 17.68 -3.96 -6.37
C PRO A 92 16.74 -3.23 -5.39
N ILE A 93 15.88 -3.98 -4.70
CA ILE A 93 15.09 -3.45 -3.59
C ILE A 93 16.04 -3.05 -2.46
N SER A 94 16.28 -1.76 -2.32
CA SER A 94 17.07 -1.13 -1.25
C SER A 94 16.20 -0.48 -0.18
N ALA A 95 16.81 -0.03 0.92
CA ALA A 95 16.12 0.56 2.07
C ALA A 95 15.38 1.88 1.77
N ASN A 96 15.73 2.54 0.68
CA ASN A 96 15.13 3.79 0.19
C ASN A 96 14.14 3.60 -0.97
N THR A 97 13.77 2.35 -1.30
CA THR A 97 12.73 2.07 -2.32
C THR A 97 11.35 1.95 -1.68
N GLU A 98 10.35 2.53 -2.35
CA GLU A 98 8.95 2.48 -1.94
C GLU A 98 8.03 2.18 -3.12
N LEU A 99 6.94 1.48 -2.83
CA LEU A 99 5.80 1.31 -3.71
C LEU A 99 4.79 2.41 -3.40
N SER A 100 4.41 3.16 -4.41
CA SER A 100 3.35 4.16 -4.35
C SER A 100 2.11 3.66 -5.09
N LEU A 101 0.95 3.79 -4.47
CA LEU A 101 -0.34 3.33 -4.98
C LEU A 101 -1.27 4.52 -5.16
N PHE A 102 -2.04 4.48 -6.24
CA PHE A 102 -3.04 5.48 -6.63
C PHE A 102 -4.14 4.81 -7.47
N ASP A 103 -5.09 5.60 -7.98
CA ASP A 103 -6.20 5.12 -8.80
C ASP A 103 -5.70 4.29 -10.00
N GLU A 104 -6.30 3.12 -10.22
CA GLU A 104 -5.94 2.20 -11.31
C GLU A 104 -6.22 2.77 -12.71
N ALA A 105 -7.13 3.74 -12.81
CA ALA A 105 -7.39 4.44 -14.07
C ALA A 105 -6.25 5.39 -14.47
N VAL A 106 -5.30 5.66 -13.56
CA VAL A 106 -4.18 6.57 -13.78
C VAL A 106 -2.88 5.77 -13.95
N ALA A 107 -1.99 6.25 -14.81
CA ALA A 107 -0.65 5.70 -14.99
C ALA A 107 0.38 6.83 -15.08
N VAL A 108 1.62 6.54 -14.67
CA VAL A 108 2.73 7.47 -14.89
C VAL A 108 3.04 7.51 -16.38
N ALA A 109 2.88 8.69 -16.98
CA ALA A 109 3.22 8.93 -18.37
C ALA A 109 4.72 9.26 -18.55
N GLY A 110 5.27 8.92 -19.71
CA GLY A 110 6.65 9.23 -20.09
C GLY A 110 7.61 8.04 -19.94
N SER A 111 8.86 8.27 -20.34
CA SER A 111 9.93 7.28 -20.19
C SER A 111 10.44 7.24 -18.75
N ILE A 112 10.53 6.04 -18.20
CA ILE A 112 11.12 5.78 -16.89
C ILE A 112 12.60 5.38 -17.10
N PRO A 113 13.56 5.87 -16.28
CA PRO A 113 13.36 6.60 -15.02
C PRO A 113 12.94 8.06 -15.19
N LEU A 114 12.07 8.53 -14.29
CA LEU A 114 11.52 9.90 -14.29
C LEU A 114 11.93 10.63 -12.99
N PRO A 115 12.71 11.72 -13.06
CA PRO A 115 13.16 12.45 -11.88
C PRO A 115 12.02 13.16 -11.16
N GLY A 116 12.03 13.07 -9.83
CA GLY A 116 11.17 13.82 -8.92
C GLY A 116 11.98 14.69 -7.95
N ARG A 117 11.30 15.32 -6.99
CA ARG A 117 12.00 16.07 -5.94
C ARG A 117 12.54 15.10 -4.89
N ARG A 118 13.86 14.88 -4.88
CA ARG A 118 14.56 13.99 -3.94
C ARG A 118 14.17 12.50 -4.04
N CYS A 119 13.69 12.11 -5.21
CA CYS A 119 13.44 10.73 -5.58
C CYS A 119 13.45 10.58 -7.10
N THR A 120 13.56 9.34 -7.57
CA THR A 120 13.40 8.97 -8.98
C THR A 120 12.32 7.90 -9.08
N ILE A 121 11.36 8.07 -9.99
CA ILE A 121 10.42 7.00 -10.35
C ILE A 121 11.17 6.04 -11.25
N ILE A 122 11.29 4.78 -10.84
CA ILE A 122 12.10 3.74 -11.49
C ILE A 122 11.27 2.62 -12.11
N ARG A 123 9.97 2.56 -11.80
CA ARG A 123 8.99 1.69 -12.46
C ARG A 123 7.59 2.29 -12.31
N GLY A 124 6.70 1.99 -13.24
CA GLY A 124 5.33 2.49 -13.21
C GLY A 124 4.38 1.63 -14.03
N GLY A 125 3.11 1.67 -13.66
CA GLY A 125 2.01 1.05 -14.40
C GLY A 125 0.67 1.61 -13.91
N PRO A 126 -0.46 1.06 -14.37
CA PRO A 126 -1.78 1.47 -13.91
C PRO A 126 -1.91 1.35 -12.39
N GLY A 127 -2.22 2.46 -11.72
CA GLY A 127 -2.44 2.53 -10.28
C GLY A 127 -1.22 2.30 -9.39
N TYR A 128 0.00 2.31 -9.94
CA TYR A 128 1.21 2.21 -9.11
C TYR A 128 2.45 2.84 -9.73
N ALA A 129 3.40 3.19 -8.87
CA ALA A 129 4.77 3.53 -9.24
C ALA A 129 5.75 3.06 -8.17
N VAL A 130 6.98 2.77 -8.58
CA VAL A 130 8.09 2.47 -7.67
C VAL A 130 9.03 3.65 -7.68
N CYS A 131 9.33 4.16 -6.49
CA CYS A 131 10.21 5.31 -6.30
C CYS A 131 11.47 4.89 -5.53
N LEU A 132 12.61 5.39 -5.98
CA LEU A 132 13.88 5.37 -5.27
C LEU A 132 14.11 6.75 -4.65
N ASN A 133 14.08 6.85 -3.32
CA ASN A 133 14.36 8.10 -2.61
C ASN A 133 15.87 8.35 -2.50
N ASP A 134 16.29 9.61 -2.44
CA ASP A 134 17.72 9.95 -2.28
C ASP A 134 18.30 9.43 -0.95
N ARG A 135 17.45 9.26 0.07
CA ARG A 135 17.82 8.79 1.41
C ARG A 135 16.83 7.76 1.94
N GLU A 136 17.31 6.94 2.87
CA GLU A 136 16.45 6.01 3.61
C GLU A 136 15.45 6.75 4.49
N ARG A 137 14.29 6.11 4.75
CA ARG A 137 13.22 6.62 5.61
C ARG A 137 12.61 7.95 5.15
N GLU A 138 12.83 8.33 3.90
CA GLU A 138 12.08 9.39 3.23
C GLU A 138 10.97 8.79 2.37
N SER A 139 9.89 9.55 2.18
CA SER A 139 8.77 9.18 1.32
C SER A 139 8.43 10.35 0.40
N ASN A 140 9.37 10.68 -0.49
CA ASN A 140 9.20 11.76 -1.47
C ASN A 140 8.43 11.29 -2.71
N GLY A 141 8.21 9.98 -2.89
CA GLY A 141 7.41 9.41 -3.97
C GLY A 141 5.95 9.87 -3.90
N THR A 142 5.33 9.83 -2.72
CA THR A 142 3.95 10.34 -2.51
C THR A 142 3.80 11.79 -2.99
N PRO A 143 4.47 12.81 -2.42
CA PRO A 143 4.28 14.21 -2.83
C PRO A 143 4.78 14.51 -4.25
N THR A 144 5.64 13.68 -4.83
CA THR A 144 6.03 13.77 -6.24
C THR A 144 4.87 13.34 -7.14
N LEU A 145 4.32 12.14 -6.90
CA LEU A 145 3.25 11.57 -7.70
C LEU A 145 1.93 12.33 -7.54
N GLU A 146 1.58 12.80 -6.33
CA GLU A 146 0.36 13.61 -6.13
C GLU A 146 0.40 14.88 -6.97
N ARG A 147 1.55 15.56 -7.05
CA ARG A 147 1.72 16.75 -7.88
C ARG A 147 1.70 16.44 -9.37
N MET A 148 2.29 15.31 -9.75
CA MET A 148 2.44 14.94 -11.16
C MET A 148 1.14 14.41 -11.77
N LEU A 149 0.35 13.70 -10.97
CA LEU A 149 -0.82 12.96 -11.43
C LEU A 149 -2.14 13.60 -10.99
N ASP A 150 -2.10 14.58 -10.10
CA ASP A 150 -3.27 15.25 -9.50
C ASP A 150 -4.27 14.26 -8.86
N VAL A 151 -3.75 13.23 -8.20
CA VAL A 151 -4.54 12.22 -7.47
C VAL A 151 -3.97 11.96 -6.09
N ARG A 152 -4.76 11.32 -5.22
CA ARG A 152 -4.28 10.85 -3.91
C ARG A 152 -3.32 9.67 -4.10
N VAL A 153 -2.22 9.68 -3.35
CA VAL A 153 -1.21 8.61 -3.38
C VAL A 153 -0.92 8.13 -1.97
N THR A 154 -0.62 6.84 -1.82
CA THR A 154 -0.01 6.32 -0.58
C THR A 154 1.21 5.49 -0.89
N SER A 155 2.29 5.68 -0.14
CA SER A 155 3.54 4.91 -0.31
C SER A 155 3.80 3.95 0.84
N ARG A 156 4.46 2.83 0.55
CA ARG A 156 4.97 1.85 1.52
C ARG A 156 6.37 1.40 1.12
N GLY A 157 7.26 1.32 2.11
CA GLY A 157 8.62 0.84 1.87
C GLY A 157 8.64 -0.58 1.30
N LEU A 158 9.27 -0.76 0.15
CA LEU A 158 9.37 -2.06 -0.51
C LEU A 158 10.06 -3.15 0.33
N PRO A 159 11.07 -2.86 1.17
CA PRO A 159 11.62 -3.85 2.08
C PRO A 159 10.59 -4.46 3.04
N THR A 160 9.61 -3.66 3.50
CA THR A 160 8.51 -4.15 4.32
C THR A 160 7.59 -5.05 3.51
N LEU A 161 7.20 -4.61 2.31
CA LEU A 161 6.32 -5.40 1.44
C LEU A 161 6.98 -6.73 1.04
N ARG A 162 8.28 -6.73 0.75
CA ARG A 162 9.04 -7.96 0.48
C ARG A 162 9.03 -8.93 1.67
N ARG A 163 9.22 -8.44 2.90
CA ARG A 163 9.11 -9.27 4.11
C ARG A 163 7.68 -9.81 4.29
N LEU A 164 6.67 -8.98 4.03
CA LEU A 164 5.28 -9.39 4.08
C LEU A 164 4.99 -10.52 3.08
N ILE A 165 5.37 -10.35 1.82
CA ILE A 165 5.18 -11.37 0.79
C ILE A 165 5.90 -12.67 1.13
N ARG A 166 7.16 -12.62 1.61
CA ARG A 166 7.87 -13.83 2.05
C ARG A 166 7.16 -14.57 3.20
N ARG A 167 6.45 -13.84 4.07
CA ARG A 167 5.65 -14.43 5.15
C ARG A 167 4.36 -15.08 4.63
N LEU A 168 3.69 -14.44 3.67
CA LEU A 168 2.41 -14.92 3.13
C LEU A 168 2.59 -16.02 2.07
N GLN A 169 3.70 -15.97 1.34
CA GLN A 169 4.06 -16.87 0.24
C GLN A 169 5.50 -17.34 0.43
N PRO A 170 5.75 -18.24 1.40
CA PRO A 170 7.08 -18.80 1.58
C PRO A 170 7.53 -19.51 0.29
N PRO A 171 8.82 -19.46 -0.06
CA PRO A 171 9.33 -20.19 -1.21
C PRO A 171 8.98 -21.67 -1.06
N ARG A 172 8.44 -22.27 -2.13
CA ARG A 172 8.25 -23.72 -2.16
C ARG A 172 9.63 -24.37 -2.10
N ALA A 173 9.82 -25.28 -1.15
CA ALA A 173 11.04 -26.06 -0.96
C ALA A 173 11.33 -26.94 -2.17
#